data_AF-A0A077NZN3-F1
#
_entry.id   AF-A0A077NZN3-F1
#
_cell.length_a   1.000
_cell.length_b   1.000
_cell.length_c   1.000
_cell.angle_alpha   90.00
_cell.angle_beta   90.00
_cell.angle_gamma   90.00
#
_symmetry.space_group_name_H-M   'P 1'
#
loop_
_entity.id
_entity.type
_entity.pdbx_description
1 polymer ?
#
loop_
_entity_poly.entity_id
_entity_poly.type
_entity_poly.pdbx_seq_one_letter_code
_entity_poly.pdbx_strand_id
1 'polypeptide(L)'
;MKINTRINPKTPKKINGSVRFLVRSLGLKTTPIYFSLTQIPNTRAGYCFNNCEDYIKENGGDAIYGWMIWEDRKKGFIEAEFHVVIKKENQYLDITPRYNYEDKILFVEDNTRKSGRMDDESWYSWSNIKIVDNYVSEMAEALKIKELNHENSEVIPLYTKEKA
;
A
#
# COMPACT_ATOMS: atom_id res chain seq x y z
N MET A 1 -21.71 -5.82 22.36
CA MET A 1 -20.58 -6.75 22.62
C MET A 1 -19.39 -6.24 21.82
N LYS A 2 -18.43 -5.54 22.45
CA LYS A 2 -17.25 -5.02 21.75
C LYS A 2 -16.31 -6.20 21.48
N ILE A 3 -16.20 -6.60 20.22
CA ILE A 3 -15.22 -7.60 19.80
C ILE A 3 -13.84 -6.91 19.86
N ASN A 4 -13.21 -6.98 21.04
CA ASN A 4 -11.86 -6.49 21.28
C ASN A 4 -10.85 -7.57 20.85
N THR A 5 -10.82 -7.91 19.56
CA THR A 5 -9.80 -8.83 19.04
C THR A 5 -8.78 -8.08 18.21
N ARG A 6 -7.54 -8.11 18.70
CA ARG A 6 -6.35 -7.70 17.98
C ARG A 6 -6.30 -8.43 16.64
N ILE A 7 -6.26 -7.67 15.55
CA ILE A 7 -6.03 -8.17 14.19
C ILE A 7 -4.52 -8.38 14.03
N ASN A 8 -4.12 -9.47 13.39
CA ASN A 8 -2.71 -9.71 13.04
C ASN A 8 -2.61 -10.04 11.54
N PRO A 9 -2.76 -9.02 10.67
CA PRO A 9 -2.88 -9.25 9.26
C PRO A 9 -1.53 -9.63 8.64
N LYS A 10 -1.57 -10.55 7.68
CA LYS A 10 -0.40 -11.10 6.98
C LYS A 10 -0.66 -11.15 5.49
N THR A 11 0.38 -11.34 4.69
CA THR A 11 0.21 -11.51 3.23
C THR A 11 -0.73 -12.69 2.95
N PRO A 12 -1.79 -12.50 2.13
CA PRO A 12 -2.70 -13.57 1.75
C PRO A 12 -1.92 -14.72 1.11
N LYS A 13 -2.17 -15.96 1.54
CA LYS A 13 -1.47 -17.14 0.97
C LYS A 13 -1.94 -17.51 -0.44
N LYS A 14 -3.10 -17.01 -0.86
CA LYS A 14 -3.69 -17.25 -2.18
C LYS A 14 -4.63 -16.11 -2.58
N ILE A 15 -4.80 -15.90 -3.88
CA ILE A 15 -5.80 -15.00 -4.45
C ILE A 15 -7.18 -15.66 -4.32
N ASN A 16 -7.87 -15.40 -3.20
CA ASN A 16 -9.17 -15.98 -2.87
C ASN A 16 -10.34 -15.02 -3.22
N GLY A 17 -11.55 -15.37 -2.80
CA GLY A 17 -12.75 -14.54 -3.01
C GLY A 17 -12.66 -13.17 -2.35
N SER A 18 -12.12 -13.08 -1.14
CA SER A 18 -11.93 -11.81 -0.40
C SER A 18 -10.92 -10.90 -1.08
N VAL A 19 -9.80 -11.45 -1.58
CA VAL A 19 -8.83 -10.69 -2.39
C VAL A 19 -9.49 -10.13 -3.65
N ARG A 20 -10.22 -10.97 -4.41
CA ARG A 20 -10.93 -10.52 -5.62
C ARG A 20 -12.00 -9.47 -5.31
N PHE A 21 -12.71 -9.64 -4.19
CA PHE A 21 -13.71 -8.69 -3.74
C PHE A 21 -13.05 -7.34 -3.42
N LEU A 22 -11.94 -7.32 -2.69
CA LEU A 22 -11.17 -6.12 -2.39
C LEU A 22 -10.69 -5.41 -3.67
N VAL A 23 -10.06 -6.13 -4.60
CA VAL A 23 -9.57 -5.57 -5.88
C VAL A 23 -10.72 -4.94 -6.67
N ARG A 24 -11.88 -5.60 -6.70
CA ARG A 24 -13.10 -5.07 -7.34
C ARG A 24 -13.65 -3.85 -6.61
N SER A 25 -13.63 -3.83 -5.28
CA SER A 25 -14.08 -2.68 -4.48
C SER A 25 -13.19 -1.45 -4.72
N LEU A 26 -11.89 -1.68 -4.99
CA LEU A 26 -10.97 -0.63 -5.46
C LEU A 26 -11.20 -0.25 -6.93
N GLY A 27 -12.07 -0.92 -7.70
CA GLY A 27 -12.32 -0.63 -9.11
C GLY A 27 -11.16 -1.04 -10.04
N LEU A 28 -10.25 -1.90 -9.59
CA LEU A 28 -9.06 -2.28 -10.33
C LEU A 28 -9.32 -3.47 -11.27
N LYS A 29 -8.62 -3.46 -12.40
CA LYS A 29 -8.64 -4.55 -13.41
C LYS A 29 -7.30 -5.28 -13.55
N THR A 30 -6.26 -4.75 -12.92
CA THR A 30 -4.93 -5.35 -12.84
C THR A 30 -4.96 -6.62 -11.99
N THR A 31 -4.03 -7.53 -12.27
CA THR A 31 -3.96 -8.82 -11.56
C THR A 31 -3.00 -8.71 -10.37
N PRO A 32 -3.39 -9.15 -9.16
CA PRO A 32 -2.48 -9.23 -8.04
C PRO A 32 -1.32 -10.19 -8.31
N ILE A 33 -0.11 -9.78 -7.95
CA ILE A 33 1.14 -10.51 -8.16
C ILE A 33 1.89 -10.72 -6.85
N TYR A 34 2.52 -11.89 -6.71
CA TYR A 34 3.35 -12.21 -5.56
C TYR A 34 4.82 -11.98 -5.88
N PHE A 35 5.53 -11.35 -4.95
CA PHE A 35 6.98 -11.26 -4.99
C PHE A 35 7.55 -11.00 -3.59
N SER A 36 8.86 -11.20 -3.47
CA SER A 36 9.60 -11.10 -2.22
C SER A 36 10.24 -9.72 -2.04
N LEU A 37 10.48 -9.35 -0.79
CA LEU A 37 11.28 -8.20 -0.40
C LEU A 37 12.69 -8.34 -0.99
N THR A 38 13.11 -7.35 -1.74
CA THR A 38 14.47 -7.15 -2.20
C THR A 38 15.21 -6.35 -1.13
N GLN A 39 16.18 -6.98 -0.47
CA GLN A 39 16.92 -6.31 0.60
C GLN A 39 17.88 -5.28 -0.01
N ILE A 40 17.61 -4.00 0.28
CA ILE A 40 18.46 -2.87 -0.09
C ILE A 40 18.89 -2.14 1.19
N PRO A 41 20.19 -1.81 1.36
CA PRO A 41 20.65 -1.03 2.51
C PRO A 41 19.89 0.29 2.65
N ASN A 42 19.81 0.80 3.88
CA ASN A 42 19.24 2.12 4.21
C ASN A 42 17.75 2.34 3.84
N THR A 43 17.00 1.27 3.61
CA THR A 43 15.55 1.34 3.41
C THR A 43 14.79 1.30 4.75
N ARG A 44 13.71 2.07 4.84
CA ARG A 44 12.95 2.25 6.09
C ARG A 44 11.53 1.75 5.96
N ALA A 45 11.03 1.08 7.00
CA ALA A 45 9.63 0.63 7.04
C ALA A 45 8.68 1.83 7.08
N GLY A 46 7.60 1.79 6.31
CA GLY A 46 6.63 2.88 6.19
C GLY A 46 7.03 4.04 5.26
N TYR A 47 8.22 3.98 4.64
CA TYR A 47 8.75 5.04 3.76
C TYR A 47 8.85 4.59 2.30
N CYS A 48 7.82 3.90 1.78
CA CYS A 48 7.88 3.32 0.44
C CYS A 48 8.14 4.35 -0.66
N PHE A 49 7.56 5.55 -0.56
CA PHE A 49 7.81 6.66 -1.48
C PHE A 49 9.28 7.06 -1.51
N ASN A 50 9.86 7.41 -0.36
CA ASN A 50 11.26 7.80 -0.25
C ASN A 50 12.21 6.69 -0.69
N ASN A 51 12.02 5.47 -0.17
CA ASN A 51 12.87 4.33 -0.51
C ASN A 51 12.94 4.15 -2.04
N CYS A 52 11.80 4.22 -2.73
CA CYS A 52 11.73 4.03 -4.18
C CYS A 52 12.34 5.22 -4.94
N GLU A 53 12.07 6.47 -4.52
CA GLU A 53 12.65 7.65 -5.18
C GLU A 53 14.17 7.68 -5.07
N ASP A 54 14.70 7.43 -3.86
CA ASP A 54 16.15 7.40 -3.61
C ASP A 54 16.81 6.30 -4.46
N TYR A 55 16.21 5.09 -4.48
CA TYR A 55 16.72 4.01 -5.31
C TYR A 55 16.68 4.36 -6.80
N ILE A 56 15.56 4.87 -7.31
CA ILE A 56 15.36 5.19 -8.74
C ILE A 56 16.32 6.30 -9.17
N LYS A 57 16.57 7.30 -8.32
CA LYS A 57 17.53 8.38 -8.60
C LYS A 57 18.94 7.85 -8.84
N GLU A 58 19.36 6.83 -8.08
CA GLU A 58 20.70 6.26 -8.17
C GLU A 58 20.81 5.13 -9.21
N ASN A 59 19.75 4.34 -9.39
CA ASN A 59 19.80 3.06 -10.12
C ASN A 59 18.87 3.00 -11.34
N GLY A 60 18.03 4.01 -11.56
CA GLY A 60 16.97 4.02 -12.56
C GLY A 60 15.79 3.07 -12.25
N GLY A 61 14.84 3.01 -13.17
CA GLY A 61 13.57 2.28 -13.03
C GLY A 61 12.37 3.22 -12.88
N ASP A 62 11.18 2.63 -12.80
CA ASP A 62 9.92 3.35 -12.71
C ASP A 62 9.21 3.06 -11.39
N ALA A 63 8.65 4.09 -10.77
CA ALA A 63 7.80 3.94 -9.60
C ALA A 63 6.42 3.40 -10.03
N ILE A 64 6.04 2.22 -9.52
CA ILE A 64 4.73 1.62 -9.74
C ILE A 64 3.92 1.71 -8.46
N TYR A 65 2.80 2.42 -8.54
CA TYR A 65 1.89 2.63 -7.43
C TYR A 65 0.78 1.59 -7.44
N GLY A 66 0.34 1.20 -6.25
CA GLY A 66 -0.71 0.20 -6.11
C GLY A 66 -0.99 -0.11 -4.66
N TRP A 67 -1.36 -1.36 -4.41
CA TRP A 67 -1.85 -1.79 -3.11
C TRP A 67 -1.16 -3.07 -2.67
N MET A 68 -0.60 -3.05 -1.48
CA MET A 68 -0.15 -4.23 -0.76
C MET A 68 -1.33 -4.80 0.04
N ILE A 69 -1.64 -6.07 -0.19
CA ILE A 69 -2.83 -6.71 0.40
C ILE A 69 -2.43 -7.47 1.67
N TRP A 70 -3.18 -7.26 2.74
CA TRP A 70 -3.04 -7.99 4.00
C TRP A 70 -4.36 -8.66 4.40
N GLU A 71 -4.28 -9.80 5.08
CA GLU A 71 -5.44 -10.62 5.46
C GLU A 71 -5.27 -11.23 6.86
N ASP A 72 -6.32 -11.17 7.67
CA ASP A 72 -6.53 -12.02 8.85
C ASP A 72 -7.81 -12.84 8.67
N ARG A 73 -7.65 -14.03 8.07
CA ARG A 73 -8.75 -14.94 7.74
C ARG A 73 -9.57 -15.36 8.95
N LYS A 74 -8.95 -15.46 10.14
CA LYS A 74 -9.65 -15.89 11.36
C LYS A 74 -10.62 -14.81 11.86
N LYS A 75 -10.43 -13.56 11.39
CA LYS A 75 -11.20 -12.38 11.77
C LYS A 75 -12.04 -11.81 10.63
N GLY A 76 -12.09 -12.51 9.49
CA GLY A 76 -12.82 -12.02 8.32
C GLY A 76 -12.28 -10.69 7.79
N PHE A 77 -11.02 -10.35 8.11
CA PHE A 77 -10.42 -9.06 7.80
C PHE A 77 -9.52 -9.16 6.58
N ILE A 78 -9.67 -8.20 5.67
CA ILE A 78 -8.74 -7.96 4.58
C ILE A 78 -8.58 -6.45 4.37
N GLU A 79 -7.35 -6.01 4.12
CA GLU A 79 -7.03 -4.62 3.84
C GLU A 79 -6.10 -4.50 2.64
N ALA A 80 -6.12 -3.32 2.03
CA ALA A 80 -5.12 -2.93 1.07
C ALA A 80 -4.48 -1.63 1.55
N GLU A 81 -3.16 -1.66 1.69
CA GLU A 81 -2.31 -0.54 2.05
C GLU A 81 -1.72 0.05 0.78
N PHE A 82 -1.83 1.37 0.61
CA PHE A 82 -1.31 2.03 -0.58
C PHE A 82 0.22 1.96 -0.56
N HIS A 83 0.81 1.41 -1.61
CA HIS A 83 2.22 1.03 -1.65
C HIS A 83 2.84 1.39 -2.99
N VAL A 84 4.14 1.66 -2.98
CA VAL A 84 4.93 1.84 -4.20
C VAL A 84 6.06 0.82 -4.24
N VAL A 85 6.27 0.29 -5.43
CA VAL A 85 7.35 -0.62 -5.78
C VAL A 85 8.07 -0.09 -6.99
N ILE A 86 9.22 -0.66 -7.32
CA ILE A 86 10.02 -0.26 -8.47
C ILE A 86 9.81 -1.30 -9.57
N LYS A 87 9.56 -0.85 -10.79
CA LYS A 87 9.66 -1.69 -11.98
C LYS A 87 10.93 -1.31 -12.71
N LYS A 88 11.82 -2.30 -12.84
CA LYS A 88 13.06 -2.15 -13.59
C LYS A 88 13.14 -3.33 -14.54
N GLU A 89 13.27 -3.00 -15.82
CA GLU A 89 13.15 -3.98 -16.91
C GLU A 89 11.80 -4.72 -16.81
N ASN A 90 11.82 -6.04 -16.58
CA ASN A 90 10.63 -6.88 -16.45
C ASN A 90 10.42 -7.41 -15.03
N GLN A 91 11.05 -6.79 -14.03
CA GLN A 91 10.95 -7.23 -12.63
C GLN A 91 10.35 -6.14 -11.73
N TYR A 92 9.54 -6.59 -10.78
CA TYR A 92 9.05 -5.77 -9.67
C TYR A 92 9.98 -5.95 -8.47
N LEU A 93 10.48 -4.85 -7.94
CA LEU A 93 11.29 -4.78 -6.74
C LEU A 93 10.49 -4.06 -5.68
N ASP A 94 10.07 -4.79 -4.66
CA ASP A 94 9.68 -4.16 -3.41
C ASP A 94 10.91 -4.13 -2.49
N ILE A 95 11.27 -2.94 -2.03
CA ILE A 95 12.48 -2.71 -1.24
C ILE A 95 12.17 -2.20 0.16
N THR A 96 10.88 -2.03 0.49
CA THR A 96 10.47 -1.39 1.75
C THR A 96 10.26 -2.46 2.82
N PRO A 97 11.07 -2.52 3.89
CA PRO A 97 10.86 -3.50 4.95
C PRO A 97 9.53 -3.26 5.69
N ARG A 98 9.02 -4.30 6.34
CA ARG A 98 7.74 -4.26 7.07
C ARG A 98 8.00 -4.34 8.56
N TYR A 99 7.15 -3.70 9.36
CA TYR A 99 7.21 -3.81 10.82
C TYR A 99 6.93 -5.24 11.33
N ASN A 100 6.18 -6.04 10.57
CA ASN A 100 5.87 -7.44 10.91
C ASN A 100 6.87 -8.45 10.34
N TYR A 101 7.93 -7.99 9.65
CA TYR A 101 8.96 -8.81 9.01
C TYR A 101 8.44 -9.81 7.96
N GLU A 102 7.25 -9.61 7.39
CA GLU A 102 6.82 -10.38 6.21
C GLU A 102 7.75 -10.06 5.03
N ASP A 103 8.30 -11.10 4.41
CA ASP A 103 9.29 -11.02 3.32
C ASP A 103 8.67 -11.23 1.94
N LYS A 104 7.35 -11.40 1.89
CA LYS A 104 6.56 -11.62 0.68
C LYS A 104 5.32 -10.76 0.72
N ILE A 105 4.94 -10.19 -0.42
CA ILE A 105 3.69 -9.45 -0.58
C ILE A 105 2.84 -10.00 -1.70
N LEU A 106 1.54 -9.67 -1.60
CA LEU A 106 0.62 -9.67 -2.70
C LEU A 106 0.34 -8.22 -3.07
N PHE A 107 0.78 -7.82 -4.26
CA PHE A 107 0.66 -6.45 -4.73
C PHE A 107 -0.28 -6.38 -5.92
N VAL A 108 -1.11 -5.35 -6.01
CA VAL A 108 -1.94 -5.05 -7.18
C VAL A 108 -1.69 -3.62 -7.62
N GLU A 109 -1.25 -3.46 -8.87
CA GLU A 109 -0.97 -2.15 -9.47
C GLU A 109 -2.25 -1.31 -9.59
N ASP A 110 -2.19 -0.04 -9.25
CA ASP A 110 -3.30 0.91 -9.44
C ASP A 110 -2.96 1.87 -10.57
N ASN A 111 -3.49 1.59 -11.75
CA ASN A 111 -3.35 2.43 -12.94
C ASN A 111 -4.54 3.38 -13.16
N THR A 112 -5.36 3.58 -12.13
CA THR A 112 -6.61 4.35 -12.24
C THR A 112 -6.59 5.62 -11.40
N ARG A 113 -5.98 5.56 -10.21
CA ARG A 113 -5.94 6.67 -9.27
C ARG A 113 -4.74 7.57 -9.54
N LYS A 114 -4.88 8.86 -9.21
CA LYS A 114 -3.74 9.78 -9.19
C LYS A 114 -2.78 9.39 -8.06
N SER A 115 -1.50 9.31 -8.36
CA SER A 115 -0.44 8.92 -7.43
C SER A 115 0.89 9.55 -7.82
N GLY A 116 1.86 9.48 -6.90
CA GLY A 116 3.21 9.97 -7.12
C GLY A 116 3.38 11.43 -6.73
N ARG A 117 4.46 12.07 -7.20
CA ARG A 117 4.83 13.42 -6.76
C ARG A 117 3.71 14.42 -7.01
N MET A 118 3.40 15.18 -5.96
CA MET A 118 2.52 16.34 -6.04
C MET A 118 3.31 17.63 -6.15
N ASP A 119 4.37 17.77 -5.33
CA ASP A 119 5.32 18.87 -5.32
C ASP A 119 6.67 18.38 -4.73
N ASP A 120 7.64 19.28 -4.58
CA ASP A 120 9.00 18.96 -4.13
C ASP A 120 9.07 18.30 -2.75
N GLU A 121 8.03 18.43 -1.92
CA GLU A 121 8.00 17.92 -0.55
C GLU A 121 6.90 16.87 -0.31
N SER A 122 6.06 16.59 -1.32
CA SER A 122 4.89 15.74 -1.09
C SER A 122 4.43 14.87 -2.25
N TRP A 123 3.65 13.86 -1.90
CA TRP A 123 3.09 12.87 -2.80
C TRP A 123 1.57 12.80 -2.69
N TYR A 124 0.91 12.52 -3.82
CA TYR A 124 -0.43 11.94 -3.86
C TYR A 124 -0.37 10.48 -3.41
N SER A 125 -1.14 10.17 -2.39
CA SER A 125 -1.30 8.84 -1.80
C SER A 125 -2.77 8.57 -1.48
N TRP A 126 -3.05 7.42 -0.88
CA TRP A 126 -4.39 6.99 -0.51
C TRP A 126 -4.40 6.30 0.84
N SER A 127 -5.48 6.50 1.60
CA SER A 127 -5.72 5.74 2.82
C SER A 127 -6.04 4.27 2.49
N ASN A 128 -5.87 3.40 3.48
CA ASN A 128 -6.17 1.98 3.32
C ASN A 128 -7.67 1.77 3.05
N ILE A 129 -7.98 0.77 2.22
CA ILE A 129 -9.31 0.16 2.21
C ILE A 129 -9.31 -0.99 3.22
N LYS A 130 -10.38 -1.12 4.01
CA LYS A 130 -10.57 -2.23 4.94
C LYS A 130 -11.93 -2.88 4.74
N ILE A 131 -11.93 -4.20 4.76
CA ILE A 131 -13.12 -5.03 4.60
C ILE A 131 -13.18 -6.02 5.75
N VAL A 132 -14.33 -6.07 6.42
CA VAL A 132 -14.62 -6.98 7.52
C VAL A 132 -15.86 -7.78 7.17
N ASP A 133 -15.77 -9.10 7.21
CA ASP A 133 -16.89 -10.02 6.92
C ASP A 133 -17.59 -9.71 5.57
N ASN A 134 -16.81 -9.35 4.55
CA ASN A 134 -17.24 -8.93 3.21
C ASN A 134 -17.98 -7.59 3.12
N TYR A 135 -17.95 -6.77 4.17
CA TYR A 135 -18.42 -5.39 4.14
C TYR A 135 -17.25 -4.43 4.09
N VAL A 136 -17.33 -3.44 3.19
CA VAL A 136 -16.35 -2.34 3.16
C VAL A 136 -16.57 -1.49 4.42
N SER A 137 -15.64 -1.59 5.36
CA SER A 137 -15.70 -0.85 6.64
C SER A 137 -15.05 0.52 6.51
N GLU A 138 -13.98 0.60 5.71
CA GLU A 138 -13.28 1.85 5.39
C GLU A 138 -12.97 1.83 3.90
N MET A 139 -13.29 2.93 3.20
CA MET A 139 -12.95 3.08 1.79
C MET A 139 -11.72 3.96 1.64
N ALA A 140 -10.90 3.67 0.63
CA ALA A 140 -9.72 4.47 0.32
C ALA A 140 -10.11 5.92 -0.04
N GLU A 141 -9.48 6.87 0.63
CA GLU A 141 -9.64 8.32 0.44
C GLU A 141 -8.29 8.93 0.03
N ALA A 142 -8.33 9.99 -0.78
CA ALA A 142 -7.11 10.63 -1.28
C ALA A 142 -6.37 11.39 -0.17
N LEU A 143 -5.05 11.23 -0.14
CA LEU A 143 -4.15 11.81 0.85
C LEU A 143 -3.01 12.58 0.16
N LYS A 144 -2.48 13.59 0.86
CA LYS A 144 -1.15 14.14 0.67
C LYS A 144 -0.25 13.58 1.76
N ILE A 145 0.88 13.01 1.36
CA ILE A 145 1.97 12.68 2.28
C ILE A 145 3.02 13.76 2.11
N LYS A 146 3.33 14.51 3.17
CA LYS A 146 4.40 15.51 3.16
C LYS A 146 5.55 15.00 4.01
N GLU A 147 6.75 14.84 3.44
CA GLU A 147 7.93 14.54 4.26
C GLU A 147 8.30 15.80 5.04
N LEU A 148 8.41 15.67 6.37
CA LEU A 148 8.85 16.76 7.24
C LEU A 148 10.37 16.69 7.42
N ASN A 149 10.88 15.47 7.57
CA ASN A 149 12.29 15.14 7.66
C ASN A 149 12.46 13.62 7.41
N HIS A 150 13.71 13.15 7.41
CA HIS A 150 14.04 11.74 7.24
C HIS A 150 13.43 10.78 8.28
N GLU A 151 12.79 11.26 9.33
CA GLU A 151 12.18 10.44 10.38
C GLU A 151 10.66 10.62 10.49
N ASN A 152 10.08 11.60 9.80
CA ASN A 152 8.69 11.98 9.99
C ASN A 152 8.03 12.41 8.68
N SER A 153 6.78 12.00 8.51
CA SER A 153 5.90 12.49 7.45
C SER A 153 4.55 12.89 8.03
N GLU A 154 3.97 13.95 7.47
CA GLU A 154 2.62 14.40 7.74
C GLU A 154 1.65 13.76 6.74
N VAL A 155 0.54 13.24 7.23
CA VAL A 155 -0.54 12.67 6.41
C VAL A 155 -1.73 13.60 6.44
N ILE A 156 -2.07 14.18 5.29
CA ILE A 156 -3.09 15.22 5.16
C ILE A 156 -4.21 14.70 4.24
N PRO A 157 -5.46 14.57 4.72
CA PRO A 157 -6.59 14.24 3.86
C PRO A 157 -6.82 15.33 2.80
N LEU A 158 -6.96 14.95 1.53
CA LEU A 158 -7.21 15.89 0.44
C LEU A 158 -8.69 16.27 0.29
N TYR A 159 -9.58 15.49 0.90
CA TYR A 159 -10.99 15.82 1.03
C TYR A 159 -11.37 15.81 2.51
N THR A 160 -11.57 16.98 3.10
CA THR A 160 -12.37 17.06 4.31
C THR A 160 -13.82 16.91 3.88
N LYS A 161 -14.51 15.84 4.29
CA LYS A 161 -15.98 15.88 4.32
C LYS A 161 -16.32 17.10 5.18
N GLU A 162 -16.85 18.15 4.57
CA GLU A 162 -17.67 19.09 5.31
C GLU A 162 -18.71 18.23 6.03
N LYS A 163 -18.69 18.27 7.36
CA LYS A 163 -19.74 17.64 8.15
C LYS A 163 -21.04 18.33 7.74
N ALA A 164 -21.81 17.68 6.88
CA ALA A 164 -23.23 17.99 6.70
C ALA A 164 -23.98 17.70 8.00
#